data_AF-A0A7D3XYS1-F1
#
_entry.id   AF-A0A7D3XYS1-F1
#
_cell.length_a   1.000
_cell.length_b   1.000
_cell.length_c   1.000
_cell.angle_alpha   90.00
_cell.angle_beta   90.00
_cell.angle_gamma   90.00
#
_symmetry.space_group_name_H-M   'P 1'
#
loop_
_entity.id
_entity.type
_entity.pdbx_description
1 polymer ?
#
loop_
_entity_poly.entity_id
_entity_poly.type
_entity_poly.pdbx_seq_one_letter_code
_entity_poly.pdbx_strand_id
1 'polypeptide(L)' 'MYSSFEAERYHVVCRECPLERLCDASTDAEALGRDHVADTGHRVAVERIA' A
#
# COMPACT_ATOMS: atom_id res chain seq x y z
N MET A 1 11.73 26.34 6.48
CA MET A 1 12.53 25.09 6.53
C MET A 1 11.53 23.94 6.57
N TYR A 2 10.97 23.59 5.41
CA TYR A 2 10.08 22.42 5.31
C TYR A 2 11.03 21.24 5.16
N SER A 3 11.42 20.64 6.29
CA SER A 3 12.02 19.32 6.23
C SER A 3 10.96 18.43 5.60
N SER A 4 11.26 17.96 4.39
CA SER A 4 10.63 16.79 3.82
C SER A 4 10.92 15.66 4.81
N PHE A 5 10.06 15.47 5.81
CA PHE A 5 9.96 14.18 6.45
C PHE A 5 9.64 13.25 5.29
N GLU A 6 10.63 12.44 4.89
CA GLU A 6 10.41 11.27 4.03
C GLU A 6 9.50 10.35 4.83
N ALA A 7 8.22 10.72 4.88
CA ALA A 7 7.18 9.91 5.45
C ALA A 7 7.18 8.66 4.59
N GLU A 8 7.66 7.56 5.15
CA GLU A 8 7.75 6.26 4.51
C GLU A 8 6.38 5.90 3.96
N ARG A 9 6.16 6.19 2.67
CA ARG A 9 4.89 5.95 2.02
C ARG A 9 4.95 4.59 1.35
N TYR A 10 3.90 3.84 1.52
CA TYR A 10 3.72 2.52 0.97
C TYR A 10 2.58 2.59 -0.02
N HIS A 11 2.86 2.18 -1.25
CA HIS A 11 1.90 2.12 -2.32
C HIS A 11 1.38 0.69 -2.44
N VAL A 12 0.10 0.52 -2.16
CA VAL A 12 -0.63 -0.73 -2.33
C VAL A 12 -1.40 -0.65 -3.63
N VAL A 13 -1.09 -1.54 -4.58
CA VAL A 13 -1.76 -1.60 -5.87
C VAL A 13 -2.25 -3.01 -6.15
N CYS A 14 -3.51 -3.15 -6.51
CA CYS A 14 -4.04 -4.39 -7.03
C CYS A 14 -3.82 -4.46 -8.54
N ARG A 15 -3.33 -5.59 -9.05
CA ARG A 15 -3.13 -5.77 -10.51
C ARG A 15 -4.38 -6.24 -11.25
N GLU A 16 -5.44 -6.57 -10.52
CA GLU A 16 -6.66 -7.16 -11.08
C GLU A 16 -7.86 -6.22 -10.99
N CYS A 17 -7.78 -5.18 -10.15
CA CYS A 17 -8.82 -4.18 -10.02
C CYS A 17 -8.18 -2.78 -9.89
N PRO A 18 -8.95 -1.68 -10.09
CA PRO A 18 -8.43 -0.31 -10.02
C PRO A 18 -8.18 0.16 -8.57
N LEU A 19 -7.84 -0.76 -7.66
CA LEU A 19 -7.56 -0.45 -6.27
C LEU A 19 -6.09 -0.03 -6.15
N GLU A 20 -5.90 1.26 -5.87
CA GLU A 20 -4.61 1.86 -5.53
C GLU A 20 -4.77 2.70 -4.25
N ARG A 21 -3.84 2.53 -3.30
CA ARG A 21 -3.85 3.26 -2.03
C ARG A 21 -2.44 3.57 -1.56
N LEU A 22 -2.28 4.77 -1.00
CA LEU A 22 -1.06 5.18 -0.31
C LEU A 22 -1.29 5.10 1.20
N CYS A 23 -0.38 4.42 1.89
CA CYS A 23 -0.37 4.27 3.34
C CYS A 23 0.94 4.84 3.88
N ASP A 24 0.90 5.57 4.99
CA ASP A 24 2.11 6.12 5.63
C ASP A 24 2.74 5.14 6.63
N ALA A 25 2.28 3.89 6.66
CA ALA A 25 2.74 2.84 7.55
C ALA A 25 2.79 1.48 6.82
N SER A 26 3.89 0.74 7.02
CA SER A 26 4.07 -0.60 6.45
C SER A 26 2.99 -1.58 6.92
N THR A 27 2.70 -1.58 8.21
CA THR A 27 1.67 -2.45 8.81
C THR A 27 0.30 -2.24 8.17
N ASP A 28 -0.06 -0.99 7.88
CA ASP A 28 -1.34 -0.65 7.27
C ASP A 28 -1.39 -1.12 5.80
N ALA A 29 -0.29 -0.91 5.06
CA ALA A 29 -0.16 -1.35 3.68
C ALA A 29 -0.20 -2.88 3.55
N GLU A 30 0.49 -3.61 4.43
CA GLU A 30 0.48 -5.08 4.45
C GLU A 30 -0.87 -5.63 4.88
N ALA A 31 -1.53 -5.01 5.87
CA ALA A 31 -2.86 -5.39 6.31
C ALA A 31 -3.88 -5.21 5.17
N LEU A 32 -3.86 -4.05 4.50
CA LEU A 32 -4.72 -3.75 3.36
C LEU A 32 -4.51 -4.77 2.22
N GLY A 33 -3.25 -5.09 1.91
CA GLY A 33 -2.94 -6.07 0.87
C GLY A 33 -3.43 -7.46 1.22
N ARG A 34 -3.22 -7.92 2.46
CA ARG A 34 -3.71 -9.23 2.92
C ARG A 34 -5.23 -9.31 2.97
N ASP A 35 -5.88 -8.29 3.50
CA ASP A 35 -7.34 -8.23 3.62
C ASP A 35 -7.98 -8.29 2.22
N HIS A 36 -7.46 -7.50 1.28
CA HIS A 36 -7.93 -7.50 -0.10
C HIS A 36 -7.70 -8.85 -0.80
N VAL A 37 -6.54 -9.48 -0.63
CA VAL A 37 -6.26 -10.83 -1.16
C VAL A 37 -7.21 -11.85 -0.53
N ALA A 38 -7.52 -11.74 0.77
CA ALA A 38 -8.40 -12.66 1.46
C ALA A 38 -9.87 -12.51 1.04
N ASP A 39 -10.33 -11.27 0.82
CA ASP A 39 -11.70 -10.98 0.41
C ASP A 39 -11.94 -11.30 -1.08
N THR A 40 -11.00 -10.92 -1.94
CA THR A 40 -11.20 -10.96 -3.39
C THR A 40 -10.39 -12.02 -4.13
N GLY A 41 -9.35 -12.58 -3.48
CA GLY A 41 -8.41 -13.49 -4.14
C GLY A 41 -7.44 -12.80 -5.11
N HIS A 42 -7.46 -11.47 -5.19
CA HIS A 42 -6.66 -10.74 -6.17
C HIS A 42 -5.18 -10.61 -5.79
N ARG A 43 -4.36 -10.35 -6.80
CA ARG A 43 -2.93 -10.12 -6.68
C ARG A 43 -2.63 -8.67 -6.36
N VAL A 44 -2.33 -8.42 -5.08
CA VAL A 44 -1.89 -7.13 -4.58
C VAL A 44 -0.36 -7.06 -4.51
N ALA A 45 0.19 -5.92 -4.93
CA ALA A 45 1.59 -5.56 -4.76
C ALA A 45 1.69 -4.40 -3.77
N VAL A 46 2.63 -4.49 -2.84
CA VAL A 46 2.96 -3.43 -1.88
C VAL A 46 4.37 -2.97 -2.16
N GLU A 47 4.54 -1.70 -2.48
CA GLU A 47 5.84 -1.09 -2.79
C GLU A 47 6.11 0.05 -1.82
N ARG A 48 7.34 0.13 -1.29
CA ARG A 48 7.75 1.28 -0.46
C ARG A 48 8.28 2.39 -1.36
N ILE A 49 7.65 3.56 -1.27
CA ILE A 49 8.06 4.80 -1.91
C ILE A 49 8.80 5.62 -0.83
N ALA A 50 10.13 5.61 -0.91
CA ALA A 50 11.01 6.46 -0.12
C ALA A 50 11.05 7.87 -0.73
#